data_AF-A0A965P2B8-F1
#
_entry.id   AF-A0A965P2B8-F1
#
_cell.length_a   1.000
_cell.length_b   1.000
_cell.length_c   1.000
_cell.angle_alpha   90.00
_cell.angle_beta   90.00
_cell.angle_gamma   90.00
#
_symmetry.space_group_name_H-M   'P 1'
#
loop_
_entity.id
_entity.type
_entity.pdbx_description
1 polymer ?
#
loop_
_entity_poly.entity_id
_entity_poly.type
_entity_poly.pdbx_seq_one_letter_code
_entity_poly.pdbx_strand_id
1 'polypeptide(L)'
;MAHKLRVDIYEQLPVGSYRAKLTGRKEMPASAKFPDAGPSFAWEFTVTDGPHAGATASAWTPTRLSTQNNLGRLVQRMLGRPIRSGEEIDLDDFLDREYTIILDLTQDGARTKVISAQPIAGAVAPAASAPMPMPTVPVSPPPAPSPSRNGKVPASPAAPAPAKRFIEARTDVRQPDRWCHVAPGDGSQVEVTVAHLRARVESGEWPSQDVQVFVPEAGEWVPYNVIDLPF
;
A
#
# COMPACT_ATOMS: atom_id res chain seq x y z
N MET A 1 -22.26 -20.55 -33.81
CA MET A 1 -21.10 -21.01 -33.03
C MET A 1 -21.57 -21.23 -31.60
N ALA A 2 -21.37 -22.43 -31.04
CA ALA A 2 -21.77 -22.71 -29.67
C ALA A 2 -20.75 -22.11 -28.69
N HIS A 3 -21.15 -21.12 -27.90
CA HIS A 3 -20.34 -20.60 -26.81
C HIS A 3 -20.34 -21.64 -25.68
N LYS A 4 -19.22 -22.35 -25.49
CA LYS A 4 -19.04 -23.20 -24.30
C LYS A 4 -18.85 -22.28 -23.10
N LEU A 5 -19.86 -22.19 -22.23
CA LEU A 5 -19.69 -21.61 -20.89
C LEU A 5 -18.83 -22.57 -20.06
N ARG A 6 -17.66 -22.12 -19.62
CA ARG A 6 -16.90 -22.78 -18.56
C ARG A 6 -17.38 -22.17 -17.24
N VAL A 7 -18.00 -22.98 -16.39
CA VAL A 7 -18.32 -22.56 -15.01
C VAL A 7 -17.07 -22.86 -14.19
N ASP A 8 -16.29 -21.83 -13.91
CA ASP A 8 -15.17 -21.95 -12.99
C ASP A 8 -15.72 -21.90 -11.56
N ILE A 9 -15.86 -23.06 -10.93
CA ILE A 9 -16.21 -23.17 -9.51
C ILE A 9 -14.94 -22.84 -8.73
N TYR A 10 -14.88 -21.63 -8.18
CA TYR A 10 -13.79 -21.20 -7.31
C TYR A 10 -14.02 -21.79 -5.93
N GLU A 11 -13.30 -22.86 -5.61
CA GLU A 11 -13.23 -23.37 -4.24
C GLU A 11 -12.54 -22.32 -3.36
N GLN A 12 -13.23 -21.82 -2.34
CA GLN A 12 -12.67 -20.81 -1.45
C GLN A 12 -11.61 -21.46 -0.57
N LEU A 13 -10.36 -21.09 -0.84
CA LEU A 13 -9.23 -21.45 0.02
C LEU A 13 -9.34 -20.71 1.37
N PRO A 14 -9.09 -21.40 2.50
CA PRO A 14 -8.98 -20.75 3.80
C PRO A 14 -7.88 -19.67 3.83
N VAL A 15 -7.97 -18.77 4.81
CA VAL A 15 -6.87 -17.83 5.08
C VAL A 15 -5.63 -18.59 5.55
N GLY A 16 -4.47 -18.20 5.06
CA GLY A 16 -3.24 -18.93 5.35
C GLY A 16 -2.13 -18.70 4.34
N SER A 17 -1.03 -19.41 4.55
CA SER A 17 0.11 -19.41 3.64
C SER A 17 0.15 -20.71 2.84
N TYR A 18 0.31 -20.60 1.53
CA TYR A 18 0.29 -21.73 0.60
C TYR A 18 1.47 -21.65 -0.36
N ARG A 19 2.01 -22.80 -0.77
CA ARG A 19 2.94 -22.86 -1.89
C ARG A 19 2.12 -22.96 -3.17
N ALA A 20 2.32 -22.02 -4.08
CA ALA A 20 1.57 -21.93 -5.32
C ALA A 20 2.46 -21.49 -6.47
N LYS A 21 2.14 -21.95 -7.66
CA LYS A 21 2.78 -21.57 -8.91
C LYS A 21 1.93 -20.53 -9.61
N LEU A 22 2.55 -19.45 -10.11
CA LEU A 22 1.84 -18.48 -10.94
C LEU A 22 1.61 -19.10 -12.32
N THR A 23 0.36 -19.45 -12.63
CA THR A 23 0.01 -20.17 -13.87
C THR A 23 -0.41 -19.24 -15.00
N GLY A 24 -0.89 -18.05 -14.68
CA GLY A 24 -1.33 -17.12 -15.70
C GLY A 24 -1.55 -15.70 -15.20
N ARG A 25 -1.57 -14.77 -16.14
CA ARG A 25 -2.08 -13.41 -15.96
C ARG A 25 -3.06 -13.11 -17.09
N LYS A 26 -4.18 -12.48 -16.76
CA LYS A 26 -5.16 -12.01 -17.73
C LYS A 26 -5.44 -10.54 -17.50
N GLU A 27 -5.45 -9.76 -18.56
CA GLU A 27 -5.95 -8.39 -18.49
C GLU A 27 -7.48 -8.41 -18.56
N MET A 28 -8.09 -7.79 -17.57
CA MET A 28 -9.53 -7.66 -17.43
C MET A 28 -9.92 -6.19 -17.64
N PRO A 29 -11.03 -5.92 -18.33
CA PRO A 29 -11.54 -4.56 -18.46
C PRO A 29 -11.93 -3.99 -17.09
N ALA A 30 -12.11 -2.67 -17.04
CA ALA A 30 -12.55 -1.98 -15.83
C ALA A 30 -13.80 -2.64 -15.24
N SER A 31 -13.80 -2.84 -13.92
CA SER A 31 -14.94 -3.45 -13.25
C SER A 31 -16.17 -2.56 -13.39
N ALA A 32 -17.32 -3.15 -13.71
CA ALA A 32 -18.59 -2.42 -13.75
C ALA A 32 -18.92 -1.74 -12.40
N LYS A 33 -18.37 -2.23 -11.28
CA LYS A 33 -18.53 -1.64 -9.95
C LYS A 33 -17.66 -0.40 -9.73
N PHE A 34 -16.56 -0.27 -10.46
CA PHE A 34 -15.57 0.79 -10.29
C PHE A 34 -15.04 1.21 -11.67
N PRO A 35 -15.84 1.95 -12.46
CA PRO A 35 -15.46 2.32 -13.83
C PRO A 35 -14.19 3.18 -13.88
N ASP A 36 -13.94 3.97 -12.84
CA ASP A 36 -12.78 4.86 -12.74
C ASP A 36 -11.47 4.13 -12.43
N ALA A 37 -11.53 2.87 -11.98
CA ALA A 37 -10.35 2.10 -11.59
C ALA A 37 -9.49 1.66 -12.79
N GLY A 38 -10.02 1.76 -14.01
CA GLY A 38 -9.32 1.35 -15.23
C GLY A 38 -9.14 -0.17 -15.36
N PRO A 39 -8.40 -0.62 -16.39
CA PRO A 39 -8.12 -2.04 -16.60
C PRO A 39 -7.28 -2.62 -15.45
N SER A 40 -7.43 -3.92 -15.22
CA SER A 40 -6.78 -4.65 -14.11
C SER A 40 -6.17 -5.96 -14.58
N PHE A 41 -5.09 -6.39 -13.95
CA PHE A 41 -4.56 -7.74 -14.09
C PHE A 41 -5.19 -8.68 -13.08
N ALA A 42 -5.71 -9.81 -13.58
CA ALA A 42 -6.07 -10.98 -12.79
C ALA A 42 -4.92 -11.99 -12.84
N TRP A 43 -4.24 -12.17 -11.71
CA TRP A 43 -3.16 -13.13 -11.50
C TRP A 43 -3.76 -14.44 -11.03
N GLU A 44 -3.42 -15.56 -11.68
CA GLU A 44 -3.90 -16.90 -11.35
C GLU A 44 -2.76 -17.69 -10.72
N PHE A 45 -2.94 -18.12 -9.47
CA PHE A 45 -2.00 -18.94 -8.72
C PHE A 45 -2.61 -20.31 -8.48
N THR A 46 -1.92 -21.38 -8.85
CA THR A 46 -2.35 -22.75 -8.55
C THR A 46 -1.53 -23.30 -7.39
N VAL A 47 -2.20 -23.69 -6.31
CA VAL A 47 -1.57 -24.28 -5.12
C VAL A 47 -0.90 -25.60 -5.51
N THR A 48 0.39 -25.74 -5.23
CA THR A 48 1.19 -26.92 -5.63
C THR A 48 1.35 -27.94 -4.51
N ASP A 49 1.13 -27.54 -3.25
CA ASP A 49 1.41 -28.36 -2.07
C ASP A 49 0.33 -28.25 -0.99
N GLY A 50 0.23 -29.27 -0.14
CA GLY A 50 -0.70 -29.33 0.98
C GLY A 50 -2.11 -29.86 0.65
N PRO A 51 -3.06 -29.77 1.60
CA PRO A 51 -4.41 -30.35 1.48
C PRO A 51 -5.28 -29.70 0.41
N HIS A 52 -4.89 -28.52 -0.08
CA HIS A 52 -5.60 -27.80 -1.14
C HIS A 52 -4.79 -27.74 -2.46
N ALA A 53 -3.86 -28.68 -2.67
CA ALA A 53 -3.12 -28.77 -3.92
C ALA A 53 -4.07 -28.91 -5.13
N GLY A 54 -3.80 -28.15 -6.19
CA GLY A 54 -4.63 -28.03 -7.38
C GLY A 54 -5.71 -26.94 -7.31
N ALA A 55 -5.98 -26.36 -6.14
CA ALA A 55 -6.87 -25.22 -6.02
C ALA A 55 -6.26 -23.96 -6.63
N THR A 56 -7.10 -23.06 -7.12
CA THR A 56 -6.67 -21.81 -7.77
C THR A 56 -7.07 -20.61 -6.92
N ALA A 57 -6.10 -19.77 -6.59
CA ALA A 57 -6.30 -18.45 -6.00
C ALA A 57 -6.11 -17.36 -7.05
N SER A 58 -6.80 -16.22 -6.89
CA SER A 58 -6.60 -15.08 -7.76
C SER A 58 -6.24 -13.80 -6.99
N ALA A 59 -5.42 -12.97 -7.64
CA ALA A 59 -5.10 -11.62 -7.18
C ALA A 59 -5.52 -10.62 -8.26
N TRP A 60 -6.10 -9.49 -7.86
CA TRP A 60 -6.49 -8.43 -8.79
C TRP A 60 -5.66 -7.18 -8.50
N THR A 61 -5.01 -6.65 -9.53
CA THR A 61 -4.17 -5.46 -9.40
C THR A 61 -4.42 -4.49 -10.57
N PRO A 62 -4.22 -3.18 -10.40
CA PRO A 62 -4.27 -2.24 -11.52
C PRO A 62 -3.17 -2.57 -12.55
N THR A 63 -3.33 -2.11 -13.80
CA THR A 63 -2.30 -2.31 -14.85
C THR A 63 -1.12 -1.36 -14.74
N ARG A 64 -1.34 -0.16 -14.19
CA ARG A 64 -0.28 0.85 -14.01
C ARG A 64 0.63 0.44 -12.85
N LEU A 65 1.91 0.19 -13.12
CA LEU A 65 2.90 -0.13 -12.08
C LEU A 65 3.26 1.14 -11.28
N SER A 66 3.10 1.08 -9.95
CA SER A 66 3.58 2.11 -9.02
C SER A 66 3.98 1.46 -7.70
N THR A 67 5.09 1.89 -7.10
CA THR A 67 5.61 1.33 -5.85
C THR A 67 4.63 1.44 -4.68
N GLN A 68 3.68 2.37 -4.75
CA GLN A 68 2.69 2.58 -3.69
C GLN A 68 1.44 1.70 -3.84
N ASN A 69 1.14 1.22 -5.05
CA ASN A 69 -0.08 0.48 -5.34
C ASN A 69 0.08 -1.05 -5.15
N ASN A 70 -1.03 -1.78 -5.23
CA ASN A 70 -1.04 -3.23 -5.03
C ASN A 70 -0.17 -3.98 -6.05
N LEU A 71 -0.13 -3.54 -7.31
CA LEU A 71 0.71 -4.16 -8.33
C LEU A 71 2.20 -4.03 -7.96
N GLY A 72 2.67 -2.82 -7.64
CA GLY A 72 4.08 -2.61 -7.29
C GLY A 72 4.49 -3.34 -6.02
N ARG A 73 3.62 -3.38 -5.01
CA ARG A 73 3.86 -4.17 -3.79
C ARG A 73 3.94 -5.67 -4.09
N LEU A 74 3.05 -6.19 -4.94
CA LEU A 74 3.06 -7.60 -5.35
C LEU A 74 4.34 -7.94 -6.10
N VAL A 75 4.71 -7.16 -7.11
CA VAL A 75 5.91 -7.37 -7.93
C VAL A 75 7.19 -7.26 -7.09
N GLN A 76 7.28 -6.29 -6.18
CA GLN A 76 8.42 -6.19 -5.23
C GLN A 76 8.58 -7.46 -4.40
N ARG A 77 7.47 -8.02 -3.91
CA ARG A 77 7.49 -9.23 -3.09
C ARG A 77 7.85 -10.45 -3.92
N MET A 78 7.36 -10.56 -5.15
CA MET A 78 7.70 -11.65 -6.08
C MET A 78 9.18 -11.59 -6.52
N LEU A 79 9.73 -10.39 -6.71
CA LEU A 79 11.15 -10.18 -6.98
C LEU A 79 12.03 -10.47 -5.75
N GLY A 80 11.48 -10.37 -4.54
CA GLY A 80 12.26 -10.46 -3.30
C GLY A 80 13.21 -9.27 -3.07
N ARG A 81 13.04 -8.17 -3.81
CA ARG A 81 13.86 -6.95 -3.71
C ARG A 81 13.06 -5.70 -4.08
N PRO A 82 13.49 -4.50 -3.65
CA PRO A 82 12.86 -3.25 -4.09
C PRO A 82 13.04 -3.03 -5.61
N ILE A 83 12.00 -2.50 -6.24
CA ILE A 83 12.00 -2.04 -7.64
C ILE A 83 12.75 -0.71 -7.73
N ARG A 84 13.62 -0.55 -8.73
CA ARG A 84 14.34 0.71 -8.98
C ARG A 84 13.57 1.60 -9.94
N SER A 85 13.74 2.91 -9.82
CA SER A 85 13.10 3.86 -10.75
C SER A 85 13.67 3.68 -12.16
N GLY A 86 12.80 3.61 -13.17
CA GLY A 86 13.19 3.39 -14.57
C GLY A 86 13.56 1.93 -14.91
N GLU A 87 13.37 1.00 -13.97
CA GLU A 87 13.57 -0.43 -14.24
C GLU A 87 12.44 -0.98 -15.11
N GLU A 88 12.80 -1.60 -16.22
CA GLU A 88 11.86 -2.36 -17.06
C GLU A 88 11.73 -3.77 -16.49
N ILE A 89 10.49 -4.18 -16.20
CA ILE A 89 10.17 -5.49 -15.62
C ILE A 89 9.25 -6.20 -16.59
N ASP A 90 9.71 -7.32 -17.12
CA ASP A 90 8.83 -8.23 -17.85
C ASP A 90 7.97 -9.02 -16.86
N LEU A 91 6.64 -8.93 -17.02
CA LEU A 91 5.71 -9.64 -16.16
C LEU A 91 5.62 -11.13 -16.50
N ASP A 92 6.00 -11.51 -17.73
CA ASP A 92 5.97 -12.91 -18.16
C ASP A 92 7.12 -13.72 -17.55
N ASP A 93 8.19 -13.06 -17.11
CA ASP A 93 9.29 -13.69 -16.37
C ASP A 93 8.83 -14.34 -15.06
N PHE A 94 7.72 -13.87 -14.48
CA PHE A 94 7.18 -14.41 -13.23
C PHE A 94 6.30 -15.64 -13.43
N LEU A 95 5.82 -15.87 -14.65
CA LEU A 95 4.99 -17.03 -14.97
C LEU A 95 5.79 -18.31 -14.75
N ASP A 96 5.05 -19.36 -14.40
CA ASP A 96 5.59 -20.68 -14.09
C ASP A 96 6.58 -20.77 -12.91
N ARG A 97 6.76 -19.69 -12.14
CA ARG A 97 7.57 -19.73 -10.90
C ARG A 97 6.73 -20.07 -9.68
N GLU A 98 7.39 -20.68 -8.70
CA GLU A 98 6.78 -21.02 -7.41
C GLU A 98 6.97 -19.90 -6.37
N TYR A 99 5.88 -19.61 -5.69
CA TYR A 99 5.78 -18.59 -4.66
C TYR A 99 5.12 -19.16 -3.41
N THR A 100 5.49 -18.62 -2.26
CA THR A 100 4.67 -18.69 -1.05
C THR A 100 3.66 -17.55 -1.12
N ILE A 101 2.39 -17.88 -1.36
CA ILE A 101 1.29 -16.92 -1.37
C ILE A 101 0.66 -16.84 0.02
N ILE A 102 0.22 -15.65 0.41
CA ILE A 102 -0.55 -15.43 1.64
C ILE A 102 -1.95 -14.99 1.23
N LEU A 103 -2.94 -15.77 1.66
CA LEU A 103 -4.36 -15.50 1.47
C LEU A 103 -4.92 -14.82 2.71
N ASP A 104 -5.71 -13.77 2.46
CA ASP A 104 -6.43 -13.05 3.50
C ASP A 104 -7.87 -12.79 3.05
N LEU A 105 -8.75 -12.45 3.99
CA LEU A 105 -10.12 -12.09 3.67
C LEU A 105 -10.15 -10.73 2.95
N THR A 106 -11.05 -10.62 1.98
CA THR A 106 -11.43 -9.31 1.45
C THR A 106 -12.07 -8.46 2.55
N GLN A 107 -12.14 -7.15 2.35
CA GLN A 107 -12.74 -6.22 3.33
C GLN A 107 -14.20 -6.59 3.66
N ASP A 108 -14.94 -7.13 2.70
CA ASP A 108 -16.30 -7.63 2.89
C ASP A 108 -16.37 -8.99 3.63
N GLY A 109 -15.24 -9.65 3.92
CA GLY A 109 -15.19 -10.95 4.59
C GLY A 109 -15.71 -12.15 3.76
N ALA A 110 -16.29 -11.91 2.59
CA ALA A 110 -17.00 -12.95 1.82
C ALA A 110 -16.10 -13.79 0.90
N ARG A 111 -14.87 -13.35 0.63
CA ARG A 111 -13.94 -13.99 -0.32
C ARG A 111 -12.51 -13.88 0.17
N THR A 112 -11.70 -14.88 -0.12
CA THR A 112 -10.25 -14.81 0.10
C THR A 112 -9.56 -14.23 -1.14
N LYS A 113 -8.50 -13.45 -0.90
CA LYS A 113 -7.66 -12.84 -1.95
C LYS A 113 -6.19 -13.02 -1.60
N VAL A 114 -5.34 -13.09 -2.61
CA VAL A 114 -3.89 -13.08 -2.42
C VAL A 114 -3.45 -11.67 -2.02
N ILE A 115 -2.85 -11.52 -0.83
CA ILE A 115 -2.29 -10.24 -0.35
C ILE A 115 -0.78 -10.17 -0.46
N SER A 116 -0.11 -11.30 -0.70
CA SER A 116 1.34 -11.42 -0.76
C SER A 116 1.73 -12.63 -1.61
N ALA A 117 2.80 -12.50 -2.39
CA ALA A 117 3.48 -13.60 -3.05
C ALA A 117 4.98 -13.41 -2.91
N GLN A 118 5.68 -14.35 -2.26
CA GLN A 118 7.13 -14.31 -2.04
C GLN A 118 7.80 -15.48 -2.76
N PRO A 119 8.96 -15.30 -3.40
CA PRO A 119 9.65 -16.40 -4.06
C PRO A 119 10.10 -17.43 -3.02
N ILE A 120 9.95 -18.72 -3.35
CA ILE A 120 10.47 -19.80 -2.50
C ILE A 120 11.98 -19.82 -2.68
N ALA A 121 12.73 -19.49 -1.63
CA ALA A 121 14.20 -19.55 -1.63
C ALA A 121 14.66 -20.95 -2.05
N GLY A 122 15.26 -21.06 -3.23
CA GLY A 122 15.67 -22.33 -3.85
C GLY A 122 15.22 -22.49 -5.30
N ALA A 123 14.19 -21.78 -5.75
CA ALA A 123 13.86 -21.64 -7.16
C ALA A 123 14.81 -20.62 -7.79
N VAL A 124 15.92 -21.12 -8.33
CA VAL A 124 17.03 -20.37 -8.92
C VAL A 124 16.49 -19.32 -9.90
N ALA A 125 16.53 -18.04 -9.51
CA ALA A 125 16.37 -16.95 -10.46
C ALA A 125 17.56 -17.03 -11.43
N PRO A 126 17.36 -16.92 -12.76
CA PRO A 126 18.47 -16.78 -13.69
C PRO A 126 19.27 -15.56 -13.25
N ALA A 127 20.56 -15.79 -13.00
CA ALA A 127 21.48 -14.79 -12.50
C ALA A 127 21.46 -13.56 -13.43
N ALA A 128 20.75 -12.51 -13.03
CA ALA A 128 20.90 -11.21 -13.62
C ALA A 128 22.38 -10.82 -13.46
N SER A 129 23.00 -10.50 -14.60
CA SER A 129 24.42 -10.25 -14.78
C SER A 129 25.08 -9.53 -13.61
N ALA A 130 26.24 -10.07 -13.24
CA ALA A 130 27.08 -9.71 -12.11
C ALA A 130 27.10 -8.21 -11.75
N PRO A 131 27.03 -7.88 -10.45
CA PRO A 131 27.24 -6.51 -9.99
C PRO A 131 28.65 -6.05 -10.35
N MET A 132 28.77 -4.87 -10.95
CA MET A 132 30.03 -4.15 -11.01
C MET A 132 30.62 -4.02 -9.60
N PRO A 133 31.96 -4.17 -9.43
CA PRO A 133 32.60 -4.03 -8.13
C PRO A 133 32.32 -2.63 -7.57
N MET A 134 31.65 -2.57 -6.42
CA MET A 134 31.47 -1.32 -5.70
C MET A 134 32.83 -0.78 -5.25
N PRO A 135 33.06 0.55 -5.27
CA PRO A 135 34.19 1.15 -4.58
C PRO A 135 34.05 0.88 -3.07
N THR A 136 35.10 0.30 -2.49
CA THR A 136 35.25 0.07 -1.04
C THR A 136 35.15 1.40 -0.29
N VAL A 137 34.04 1.59 0.42
CA VAL A 137 33.89 2.70 1.38
C VAL A 137 34.70 2.37 2.64
N PRO A 138 35.56 3.28 3.13
CA PRO A 138 36.36 3.05 4.33
C PRO A 138 35.48 2.85 5.57
N VAL A 139 35.75 1.76 6.28
CA VAL A 139 35.15 1.39 7.56
C VAL A 139 35.38 2.50 8.58
N SER A 140 34.30 3.10 9.07
CA SER A 140 34.36 4.00 10.23
C SER A 140 34.64 3.21 11.51
N PRO A 141 35.50 3.72 12.41
CA PRO A 141 35.86 3.04 13.66
C PRO A 141 34.67 2.88 14.62
N PRO A 142 34.72 1.89 15.53
CA PRO A 142 33.63 1.60 16.45
C PRO A 142 33.39 2.76 17.44
N PRO A 143 32.12 3.04 17.78
CA PRO A 143 31.78 4.03 18.81
C PRO A 143 32.26 3.56 20.19
N ALA A 144 32.85 4.48 20.95
CA ALA A 144 33.30 4.25 22.32
C ALA A 144 32.13 3.85 23.25
N PRO A 145 32.40 3.07 24.32
CA PRO A 145 31.38 2.66 25.29
C PRO A 145 30.86 3.87 26.07
N SER A 146 29.54 4.06 26.04
CA SER A 146 28.83 5.06 26.85
C SER A 146 28.95 4.74 28.35
N PRO A 147 29.32 5.70 29.22
CA PRO A 147 29.33 5.48 30.66
C PRO A 147 27.90 5.35 31.21
N SER A 148 27.65 4.28 31.97
CA SER A 148 26.41 4.06 32.72
C SER A 148 26.18 5.19 33.72
N ARG A 149 25.21 6.06 33.43
CA ARG A 149 24.79 7.14 34.33
C ARG A 149 23.68 6.66 35.26
N ASN A 150 24.08 5.99 36.33
CA ASN A 150 23.20 5.64 37.45
C ASN A 150 23.04 6.90 38.34
N GLY A 151 22.11 7.78 37.98
CA GLY A 151 21.83 9.01 38.71
C GLY A 151 20.34 9.33 38.67
N LYS A 152 19.72 9.37 39.85
CA LYS A 152 18.32 9.76 40.07
C LYS A 152 18.08 11.15 39.47
N VAL A 153 17.36 11.21 38.34
CA VAL A 153 17.14 12.43 37.56
C VAL A 153 16.17 13.35 38.32
N PRO A 154 16.56 14.58 38.71
CA PRO A 154 15.61 15.57 39.21
C PRO A 154 14.63 15.94 38.09
N ALA A 155 13.35 16.12 38.43
CA ALA A 155 12.27 16.40 37.49
C ALA A 155 12.68 17.49 36.48
N SER A 156 12.82 17.09 35.21
CA SER A 156 13.15 18.00 34.13
C SER A 156 12.08 19.10 34.06
N PRO A 157 12.44 20.38 33.97
CA PRO A 157 11.49 21.45 33.73
C PRO A 157 10.68 21.13 32.47
N ALA A 158 9.37 21.36 32.53
CA ALA A 158 8.43 21.05 31.47
C ALA A 158 8.97 21.53 30.12
N ALA A 159 9.14 20.59 29.17
CA ALA A 159 9.56 20.93 27.83
C ALA A 159 8.57 21.96 27.22
N PRO A 160 9.05 23.01 26.55
CA PRO A 160 8.19 23.97 25.90
C PRO A 160 7.24 23.23 24.94
N ALA A 161 5.97 23.61 24.95
CA ALA A 161 4.96 22.99 24.09
C ALA A 161 5.44 23.01 22.62
N PRO A 162 5.30 21.91 21.87
CA PRO A 162 5.74 21.86 20.49
C PRO A 162 5.01 22.93 19.67
N ALA A 163 5.76 23.69 18.87
CA ALA A 163 5.19 24.69 17.99
C ALA A 163 4.18 24.04 17.03
N LYS A 164 3.00 24.66 16.87
CA LYS A 164 1.97 24.21 15.93
C LYS A 164 2.55 24.20 14.51
N ARG A 165 2.54 23.04 13.85
CA ARG A 165 2.94 22.90 12.45
C ARG A 165 1.70 22.87 11.58
N PHE A 166 1.50 23.91 10.78
CA PHE A 166 0.37 23.99 9.86
C PHE A 166 0.61 23.19 8.58
N ILE A 167 -0.46 22.86 7.87
CA ILE A 167 -0.40 22.34 6.50
C ILE A 167 0.14 23.43 5.56
N GLU A 168 1.01 23.06 4.64
CA GLU A 168 1.53 23.98 3.63
C GLU A 168 0.98 23.61 2.26
N ALA A 169 0.98 22.31 1.94
CA ALA A 169 0.50 21.75 0.68
C ALA A 169 -0.75 20.88 0.84
N ARG A 170 -1.44 20.62 -0.28
CA ARG A 170 -2.63 19.71 -0.29
C ARG A 170 -2.31 18.30 0.22
N THR A 171 -1.08 17.82 0.02
CA THR A 171 -0.62 16.51 0.47
C THR A 171 -0.45 16.40 1.98
N ASP A 172 -0.28 17.52 2.69
CA ASP A 172 -0.11 17.54 4.15
C ASP A 172 -1.39 17.19 4.91
N VAL A 173 -2.55 17.24 4.25
CA VAL A 173 -3.85 16.80 4.82
C VAL A 173 -3.90 15.27 5.03
N ARG A 174 -2.85 14.55 4.62
CA ARG A 174 -2.62 13.14 4.97
C ARG A 174 -1.90 12.95 6.31
N GLN A 175 -1.30 14.01 6.86
CA GLN A 175 -0.55 13.97 8.12
C GLN A 175 -1.50 14.35 9.28
N PRO A 176 -1.89 13.40 10.15
CA PRO A 176 -2.93 13.62 11.17
C PRO A 176 -2.54 14.66 12.24
N ASP A 177 -1.24 14.86 12.44
CA ASP A 177 -0.63 15.75 13.44
C ASP A 177 -0.49 17.21 12.98
N ARG A 178 -0.75 17.50 11.70
CA ARG A 178 -0.71 18.87 11.16
C ARG A 178 -1.95 19.65 11.56
N TRP A 179 -1.77 20.96 11.75
CA TRP A 179 -2.82 21.93 11.99
C TRP A 179 -3.34 22.50 10.68
N CYS A 180 -4.63 22.79 10.60
CA CYS A 180 -5.26 23.39 9.43
C CYS A 180 -6.34 24.39 9.84
N HIS A 181 -6.62 25.36 8.96
CA HIS A 181 -7.75 26.26 9.09
C HIS A 181 -8.93 25.68 8.32
N VAL A 182 -10.05 25.55 9.02
CA VAL A 182 -11.27 24.93 8.48
C VAL A 182 -12.41 25.92 8.63
N ALA A 183 -13.23 26.02 7.59
CA ALA A 183 -14.49 26.73 7.61
C ALA A 183 -15.61 25.70 7.45
N PRO A 184 -16.26 25.25 8.55
CA PRO A 184 -17.55 24.59 8.43
C PRO A 184 -18.55 25.55 7.75
N GLY A 185 -19.59 25.02 7.12
CA GLY A 185 -20.55 25.80 6.31
C GLY A 185 -21.32 26.91 7.05
N ASP A 186 -21.05 27.12 8.34
CA ASP A 186 -21.52 28.26 9.14
C ASP A 186 -20.73 29.55 8.88
N GLY A 187 -19.62 29.47 8.14
CA GLY A 187 -18.74 30.59 7.84
C GLY A 187 -17.77 30.95 8.98
N SER A 188 -17.80 30.21 10.10
CA SER A 188 -16.83 30.36 11.18
C SER A 188 -15.50 29.78 10.75
N GLN A 189 -14.37 30.40 11.11
CA GLN A 189 -13.06 29.82 10.87
C GLN A 189 -12.52 29.21 12.17
N VAL A 190 -12.15 27.93 12.13
CA VAL A 190 -11.65 27.20 13.30
C VAL A 190 -10.30 26.57 12.97
N GLU A 191 -9.36 26.68 13.90
CA GLU A 191 -8.08 25.95 13.85
C GLU A 191 -8.25 24.56 14.48
N VAL A 192 -8.04 23.52 13.69
CA VAL A 192 -8.10 22.12 14.16
C VAL A 192 -6.94 21.32 13.58
N THR A 193 -6.59 20.22 14.25
CA THR A 193 -5.69 19.22 13.65
C THR A 193 -6.43 18.43 12.58
N VAL A 194 -5.69 17.95 11.58
CA VAL A 194 -6.23 17.10 10.50
C VAL A 194 -6.94 15.86 11.06
N ALA A 195 -6.40 15.26 12.12
CA ALA A 195 -7.07 14.14 12.81
C ALA A 195 -8.43 14.52 13.41
N HIS A 196 -8.53 15.70 14.03
CA HIS A 196 -9.77 16.16 14.64
C HIS A 196 -10.81 16.56 13.59
N LEU A 197 -10.36 17.18 12.50
CA LEU A 197 -11.18 17.45 11.32
C LEU A 197 -11.81 16.17 10.79
N ARG A 198 -11.00 15.12 10.55
CA ARG A 198 -11.48 13.80 10.09
C ARG A 198 -12.50 13.21 11.05
N ALA A 199 -12.19 13.18 12.34
CA ALA A 199 -13.10 12.64 13.35
C ALA A 199 -14.46 13.35 13.35
N ARG A 200 -14.49 14.69 13.19
CA ARG A 200 -15.74 15.45 13.12
C ARG A 200 -16.54 15.16 11.85
N VAL A 201 -15.88 15.06 10.70
CA VAL A 201 -16.54 14.70 9.43
C VAL A 201 -17.08 13.27 9.48
N GLU A 202 -16.30 12.31 9.97
CA GLU A 202 -16.72 10.91 10.12
C GLU A 202 -17.86 10.74 11.13
N SER A 203 -17.88 11.54 12.20
CA SER A 203 -18.98 11.54 13.17
C SER A 203 -20.27 12.17 12.65
N GLY A 204 -20.22 12.84 11.49
CA GLY A 204 -21.34 13.58 10.91
C GLY A 204 -21.61 14.93 11.57
N GLU A 205 -20.75 15.39 12.50
CA GLU A 205 -20.85 16.73 13.10
C GLU A 205 -20.68 17.82 12.04
N TRP A 206 -19.77 17.60 11.09
CA TRP A 206 -19.53 18.48 9.96
C TRP A 206 -19.80 17.77 8.63
N PRO A 207 -20.80 18.21 7.83
CA PRO A 207 -21.09 17.61 6.54
C PRO A 207 -19.89 17.76 5.60
N SER A 208 -19.39 16.66 5.04
CA SER A 208 -18.18 16.66 4.20
C SER A 208 -18.26 17.58 2.97
N GLN A 209 -19.47 17.95 2.53
CA GLN A 209 -19.72 18.84 1.39
C GLN A 209 -19.60 20.32 1.75
N ASP A 210 -19.84 20.67 3.02
CA ASP A 210 -19.89 22.05 3.49
C ASP A 210 -18.57 22.49 4.14
N VAL A 211 -17.66 21.54 4.36
CA VAL A 211 -16.36 21.81 4.99
C VAL A 211 -15.36 22.27 3.94
N GLN A 212 -14.78 23.44 4.16
CA GLN A 212 -13.67 23.95 3.36
C GLN A 212 -12.39 23.99 4.20
N VAL A 213 -11.27 23.62 3.60
CA VAL A 213 -9.93 23.66 4.21
C VAL A 213 -9.08 24.67 3.46
N PHE A 214 -8.47 25.61 4.17
CA PHE A 214 -7.58 26.58 3.56
C PHE A 214 -6.22 25.95 3.25
N VAL A 215 -5.77 26.06 2.00
CA VAL A 215 -4.48 25.53 1.55
C VAL A 215 -3.54 26.69 1.23
N PRO A 216 -2.52 26.98 2.09
CA PRO A 216 -1.66 28.15 1.92
C PRO A 216 -0.92 28.19 0.58
N GLU A 217 -0.44 27.04 0.09
CA GLU A 217 0.22 26.92 -1.21
C GLU A 217 -0.62 27.48 -2.37
N ALA A 218 -1.93 27.24 -2.34
CA ALA A 218 -2.85 27.69 -3.38
C ALA A 218 -3.54 29.02 -3.04
N GLY A 219 -3.44 29.49 -1.79
CA GLY A 219 -4.09 30.70 -1.31
C GLY A 219 -5.62 30.66 -1.36
N GLU A 220 -6.21 29.47 -1.38
CA GLU A 220 -7.65 29.26 -1.59
C GLU A 220 -8.24 28.29 -0.56
N TRP A 221 -9.56 28.39 -0.39
CA TRP A 221 -10.36 27.46 0.38
C TRP A 221 -10.81 26.31 -0.54
N VAL A 222 -10.37 25.10 -0.22
CA VAL A 222 -10.65 23.90 -1.02
C VAL A 222 -11.67 23.04 -0.29
N PRO A 223 -12.73 22.56 -0.95
CA PRO A 223 -13.68 21.62 -0.35
C PRO A 223 -12.99 20.34 0.17
N TYR A 224 -13.37 19.90 1.38
CA TYR A 224 -12.75 18.74 2.03
C TYR A 224 -12.82 17.46 1.18
N ASN A 225 -13.95 17.23 0.50
CA ASN A 225 -14.17 16.10 -0.40
C ASN A 225 -13.21 16.06 -1.62
N VAL A 226 -12.65 17.20 -2.03
CA VAL A 226 -11.66 17.27 -3.11
C VAL A 226 -10.26 16.92 -2.60
N ILE A 227 -9.99 17.17 -1.31
CA ILE A 227 -8.69 16.94 -0.70
C ILE A 227 -8.56 15.50 -0.19
N ASP A 228 -9.61 14.96 0.42
CA ASP A 228 -9.63 13.62 1.02
C ASP A 228 -10.13 12.55 0.03
N LEU A 229 -9.61 12.58 -1.20
CA LEU A 229 -9.86 11.51 -2.17
C LEU A 229 -9.03 10.26 -1.78
N PRO A 230 -9.68 9.09 -1.58
CA PRO A 230 -8.97 7.84 -1.39
C PRO A 230 -8.30 7.45 -2.70
N PHE A 231 -6.99 7.63 -2.81
CA PHE A 231 -6.17 7.02 -3.86
C PHE A 231 -5.47 5.78 -3.31
#